data_AF-A0A833YPA5-F1
#
_entry.id   AF-A0A833YPA5-F1
#
_cell.length_a   1.000
_cell.length_b   1.000
_cell.length_c   1.000
_cell.angle_alpha   90.00
_cell.angle_beta   90.00
_cell.angle_gamma   90.00
#
_symmetry.space_group_name_H-M   'P 1'
#
loop_
_entity.id
_entity.type
_entity.pdbx_description
1 polymer ?
#
loop_
_entity_poly.entity_id
_entity_poly.type
_entity_poly.pdbx_seq_one_letter_code
_entity_poly.pdbx_strand_id
1 'polypeptide(L)'
;MLEPAVVYRDLLTRGLEDQLLLPGSDQFDSILCGLVTDIDLDGQPEVLVATYGQELLCYKYFSPEHGLASAEAEPGFRLLWRRSFPSPLLALAHADLTGDGLRELAVVSLKGVHILQHSLIQASELVLERLRRRVEQSGHQPRRPGDRLGPGPAATSAS
;
A
#
# COMPACT_ATOMS: atom_id res chain seq x y z
N MET A 1 -23.71 -11.18 -18.96
CA MET A 1 -23.33 -11.20 -17.53
C MET A 1 -21.84 -10.87 -17.50
N LEU A 2 -21.42 -9.89 -16.71
CA LEU A 2 -20.01 -9.57 -16.56
C LEU A 2 -19.37 -10.57 -15.60
N GLU A 3 -18.12 -10.95 -15.86
CA GLU A 3 -17.37 -11.79 -14.94
C GLU A 3 -16.72 -10.93 -13.85
N PRO A 4 -16.70 -11.41 -12.59
CA PRO A 4 -15.98 -10.72 -11.53
C PRO A 4 -14.47 -10.73 -11.79
N ALA A 5 -13.78 -9.69 -11.32
CA ALA A 5 -12.32 -9.69 -11.31
C ALA A 5 -11.77 -10.82 -10.44
N VAL A 6 -10.61 -11.31 -10.86
CA VAL A 6 -9.81 -12.31 -10.16
C VAL A 6 -8.42 -11.78 -9.90
N VAL A 7 -7.88 -12.12 -8.74
CA VAL A 7 -6.47 -11.91 -8.39
C VAL A 7 -5.80 -13.27 -8.36
N TYR A 8 -4.82 -13.44 -9.23
CA TYR A 8 -3.94 -14.61 -9.23
C TYR A 8 -2.78 -14.37 -8.26
N ARG A 9 -2.51 -15.34 -7.40
CA ARG A 9 -1.51 -15.25 -6.34
C ARG A 9 -0.41 -16.28 -6.54
N ASP A 10 0.78 -15.95 -6.04
CA ASP A 10 1.93 -16.87 -6.06
C ASP A 10 2.19 -17.46 -7.46
N LEU A 11 2.17 -16.58 -8.48
CA LEU A 11 2.28 -16.96 -9.89
C LEU A 11 3.55 -17.80 -10.18
N LEU A 12 4.61 -17.59 -9.41
CA LEU A 12 5.88 -18.26 -9.61
C LEU A 12 5.87 -19.72 -9.14
N THR A 13 5.07 -20.06 -8.12
CA THR A 13 5.03 -21.44 -7.61
C THR A 13 3.73 -22.18 -7.93
N ARG A 14 2.60 -21.47 -8.03
CA ARG A 14 1.25 -22.02 -8.26
C ARG A 14 0.67 -21.71 -9.64
N GLY A 15 1.40 -20.97 -10.48
CA GLY A 15 0.90 -20.57 -11.80
C GLY A 15 -0.42 -19.78 -11.69
N LEU A 16 -1.43 -20.16 -12.47
CA LEU A 16 -2.77 -19.53 -12.44
C LEU A 16 -3.79 -20.30 -11.58
N GLU A 17 -3.34 -21.28 -10.79
CA GLU A 17 -4.23 -22.15 -10.02
C GLU A 17 -4.77 -21.49 -8.75
N ASP A 18 -3.97 -20.60 -8.14
CA ASP A 18 -4.36 -19.86 -6.95
C ASP A 18 -5.03 -18.54 -7.34
N GLN A 19 -6.33 -18.62 -7.62
CA GLN A 19 -7.17 -17.47 -7.96
C GLN A 19 -8.15 -17.14 -6.83
N LEU A 20 -8.29 -15.85 -6.53
CA LEU A 20 -9.32 -15.33 -5.63
C LEU A 20 -10.18 -14.29 -6.32
N LEU A 21 -11.49 -14.36 -6.09
CA LEU A 21 -12.44 -13.41 -6.63
C LEU A 21 -12.39 -12.09 -5.85
N LEU A 22 -12.59 -10.97 -6.57
CA LEU A 22 -12.91 -9.68 -5.97
C LEU A 22 -14.44 -9.56 -5.85
N PRO A 23 -15.01 -9.69 -4.65
CA PRO A 23 -16.46 -9.76 -4.49
C PRO A 23 -17.15 -8.47 -4.96
N GLY A 24 -18.24 -8.62 -5.72
CA GLY A 24 -19.07 -7.52 -6.21
C GLY A 24 -18.44 -6.66 -7.30
N SER A 25 -17.29 -7.05 -7.86
CA SER A 25 -16.64 -6.32 -8.96
C SER A 25 -17.40 -6.41 -10.29
N ASP A 26 -18.26 -7.42 -10.45
CA ASP A 26 -19.16 -7.63 -11.59
C ASP A 26 -20.40 -6.72 -11.60
N GLN A 27 -20.60 -5.93 -10.54
CA GLN A 27 -21.78 -5.08 -10.38
C GLN A 27 -21.65 -3.69 -11.04
N PHE A 28 -20.46 -3.33 -11.53
CA PHE A 28 -20.11 -1.96 -11.88
C PHE A 28 -19.54 -1.81 -13.30
N ASP A 29 -20.10 -2.58 -14.25
CA ASP A 29 -19.61 -2.65 -15.63
C ASP A 29 -18.19 -3.26 -15.73
N SER A 30 -17.55 -3.11 -16.89
CA SER A 30 -16.25 -3.65 -17.21
C SER A 30 -15.14 -2.96 -16.42
N ILE A 31 -14.18 -3.76 -15.95
CA ILE A 31 -12.96 -3.25 -15.30
C ILE A 31 -12.02 -2.75 -16.38
N LEU A 32 -11.53 -1.54 -16.22
CA LEU A 32 -10.67 -0.86 -17.20
C LEU A 32 -9.20 -0.83 -16.77
N CYS A 33 -8.95 -0.72 -15.46
CA CYS A 33 -7.61 -0.75 -14.92
C CYS A 33 -7.62 -1.20 -13.45
N GLY A 34 -6.43 -1.58 -12.96
CA GLY A 34 -6.20 -1.90 -11.56
C GLY A 34 -4.87 -1.35 -11.07
N LEU A 35 -4.75 -1.20 -9.76
CA LEU A 35 -3.54 -0.71 -9.10
C LEU A 35 -3.37 -1.44 -7.76
N VAL A 36 -2.17 -1.95 -7.50
CA VAL A 36 -1.83 -2.59 -6.22
C VAL A 36 -0.93 -1.66 -5.43
N THR A 37 -1.40 -1.17 -4.30
CA THR A 37 -0.64 -0.22 -3.47
C THR A 37 -1.22 -0.11 -2.06
N ASP A 38 -0.37 0.24 -1.10
CA ASP A 38 -0.75 0.60 0.27
C ASP A 38 -1.31 2.04 0.29
N ILE A 39 -2.64 2.17 0.29
CA ILE A 39 -3.38 3.43 0.34
C ILE A 39 -3.64 3.85 1.78
N ASP A 40 -3.88 2.91 2.70
CA ASP A 40 -4.18 3.24 4.10
C ASP A 40 -2.93 3.43 4.98
N LEU A 41 -1.74 3.22 4.41
CA LEU A 41 -0.44 3.39 5.03
C LEU A 41 -0.24 2.45 6.22
N ASP A 42 -0.79 1.22 6.18
CA ASP A 42 -0.55 0.21 7.20
C ASP A 42 0.58 -0.78 6.86
N GLY A 43 1.14 -0.66 5.65
CA GLY A 43 2.23 -1.51 5.14
C GLY A 43 1.77 -2.76 4.39
N GLN A 44 0.46 -3.00 4.28
CA GLN A 44 -0.12 -4.06 3.44
C GLN A 44 -0.75 -3.44 2.19
N PRO A 45 -0.46 -3.94 0.98
CA PRO A 45 -1.03 -3.36 -0.22
C PRO A 45 -2.50 -3.72 -0.40
N GLU A 46 -3.31 -2.73 -0.80
CA GLU A 46 -4.66 -2.92 -1.31
C GLU A 46 -4.65 -3.17 -2.82
N VAL A 47 -5.73 -3.78 -3.31
CA VAL A 47 -6.05 -3.92 -4.74
C VAL A 47 -7.17 -2.94 -5.08
N LEU A 48 -6.85 -1.95 -5.90
CA LEU A 48 -7.81 -1.02 -6.48
C LEU A 48 -8.21 -1.50 -7.88
N VAL A 49 -9.50 -1.41 -8.19
CA VAL A 49 -10.01 -1.60 -9.56
C VAL A 49 -10.90 -0.43 -9.95
N ALA A 50 -10.71 0.07 -11.16
CA ALA A 50 -11.48 1.16 -11.73
C ALA A 50 -12.32 0.64 -12.89
N THR A 51 -13.58 1.06 -12.93
CA THR A 51 -14.57 0.52 -13.86
C THR A 51 -15.11 1.54 -14.85
N TYR A 52 -15.64 1.04 -15.96
CA TYR A 52 -16.40 1.85 -16.90
C TYR A 52 -17.69 2.39 -16.25
N GLY A 53 -18.27 1.66 -15.30
CA GLY A 53 -19.42 2.06 -14.50
C GLY A 53 -19.17 3.18 -13.48
N GLN A 54 -18.04 3.89 -13.60
CA GLN A 54 -17.71 5.09 -12.82
C GLN A 54 -17.41 4.79 -11.34
N GLU A 55 -16.97 3.57 -11.04
CA GLU A 55 -16.69 3.14 -9.68
C GLU A 55 -15.20 2.84 -9.51
N LEU A 56 -14.66 3.29 -8.38
CA LEU A 56 -13.37 2.86 -7.84
C LEU A 56 -13.64 1.97 -6.63
N LEU A 57 -13.18 0.73 -6.70
CA LEU A 57 -13.34 -0.27 -5.66
C LEU A 57 -11.98 -0.56 -5.03
N CYS A 58 -11.92 -0.62 -3.70
CA CYS A 58 -10.70 -0.92 -2.97
C CYS A 58 -10.89 -2.21 -2.15
N TYR A 59 -9.98 -3.16 -2.36
CA TYR A 59 -10.01 -4.46 -1.71
C TYR A 59 -8.76 -4.69 -0.88
N LYS A 60 -8.92 -5.34 0.27
CA LYS A 60 -7.80 -5.82 1.09
C LYS A 60 -7.92 -7.30 1.33
N TYR A 61 -6.78 -7.96 1.30
CA TYR A 61 -6.69 -9.39 1.56
C TYR A 61 -6.65 -9.64 3.06
N PHE A 62 -7.54 -10.51 3.55
CA PHE A 62 -7.57 -10.95 4.93
C PHE A 62 -7.18 -12.43 4.99
N SER A 63 -6.18 -12.73 5.82
CA SER A 63 -5.78 -14.10 6.14
C SER A 63 -5.91 -14.34 7.66
N PRO A 64 -6.34 -15.54 8.10
CA PRO A 64 -6.38 -15.92 9.51
C PRO A 64 -5.05 -15.72 10.25
N GLU A 65 -3.93 -15.73 9.53
CA GLU A 65 -2.58 -15.64 10.09
C GLU A 65 -2.18 -14.22 10.53
N HIS A 66 -2.89 -13.17 10.06
CA HIS A 66 -2.52 -11.76 10.27
C HIS A 66 -3.44 -10.97 11.24
N GLY A 67 -4.36 -11.65 11.95
CA GLY A 67 -5.00 -11.09 13.16
C GLY A 67 -6.54 -11.00 13.16
N LEU A 68 -7.11 -11.32 14.33
CA LEU A 68 -8.46 -11.04 14.86
C LEU A 68 -9.70 -11.40 14.03
N ALA A 69 -9.58 -12.11 12.91
CA ALA A 69 -10.74 -12.78 12.32
C ALA A 69 -11.04 -14.04 13.14
N SER A 70 -12.31 -14.24 13.52
CA SER A 70 -12.81 -15.50 14.07
C SER A 70 -12.29 -16.67 13.24
N ALA A 71 -11.91 -17.77 13.90
CA ALA A 71 -11.28 -18.96 13.30
C ALA A 71 -12.11 -19.68 12.20
N GLU A 72 -13.20 -19.07 11.73
CA GLU A 72 -14.18 -19.57 10.78
C GLU A 72 -14.24 -18.73 9.48
N ALA A 73 -13.47 -17.64 9.37
CA ALA A 73 -13.47 -16.82 8.16
C ALA A 73 -12.41 -17.31 7.16
N GLU A 74 -12.87 -17.80 6.01
CA GLU A 74 -12.01 -18.18 4.89
C GLU A 74 -11.12 -17.00 4.44
N PRO A 75 -9.83 -17.24 4.12
CA PRO A 75 -8.95 -16.22 3.60
C PRO A 75 -9.46 -15.67 2.27
N GLY A 76 -9.46 -14.36 2.10
CA GLY A 76 -10.03 -13.76 0.89
C GLY A 76 -9.94 -12.24 0.82
N PHE A 77 -10.27 -11.71 -0.35
CA PHE A 77 -10.42 -10.27 -0.54
C PHE A 77 -11.76 -9.79 0.01
N ARG A 78 -11.74 -8.67 0.71
CA ARG A 78 -12.93 -7.95 1.14
C ARG A 78 -12.92 -6.54 0.58
N LEU A 79 -14.07 -6.08 0.10
CA LEU A 79 -14.26 -4.69 -0.31
C LEU A 79 -14.17 -3.80 0.94
N LEU A 80 -13.15 -2.95 1.00
CA LEU A 80 -12.97 -1.97 2.07
C LEU A 80 -13.87 -0.77 1.87
N TRP A 81 -13.84 -0.21 0.67
CA TRP A 81 -14.63 0.96 0.33
C TRP A 81 -14.86 1.03 -1.18
N ARG A 82 -15.87 1.82 -1.54
CA ARG A 82 -16.25 2.15 -2.91
C ARG A 82 -16.41 3.65 -3.04
N ARG A 83 -16.02 4.20 -4.18
CA ARG A 83 -16.21 5.61 -4.51
C ARG A 83 -16.69 5.78 -5.95
N SER A 84 -17.84 6.43 -6.09
CA SER A 84 -18.39 6.81 -7.39
C SER A 84 -17.75 8.10 -7.92
N PHE A 85 -17.62 8.17 -9.25
CA PHE A 85 -17.08 9.30 -10.01
C PHE A 85 -18.09 9.75 -11.09
N PRO A 86 -17.93 10.94 -11.71
CA PRO A 86 -18.90 11.47 -12.69
C PRO A 86 -18.71 10.96 -14.13
N SER A 87 -17.73 10.07 -14.36
CA SER A 87 -17.43 9.46 -15.66
C SER A 87 -16.54 8.21 -15.51
N PRO A 88 -16.51 7.33 -16.53
CA PRO A 88 -15.65 6.13 -16.57
C PRO A 88 -14.20 6.38 -16.17
N LEU A 89 -13.61 5.44 -15.42
CA LEU A 89 -12.26 5.54 -14.86
C LEU A 89 -11.25 4.74 -15.69
N LEU A 90 -10.29 5.42 -16.33
CA LEU A 90 -9.43 4.86 -17.36
C LEU A 90 -8.04 4.45 -16.85
N ALA A 91 -7.52 5.16 -15.84
CA ALA A 91 -6.20 4.88 -15.29
C ALA A 91 -6.09 5.30 -13.82
N LEU A 92 -5.20 4.64 -13.10
CA LEU A 92 -4.85 4.93 -11.72
C LEU A 92 -3.33 5.09 -11.60
N ALA A 93 -2.89 6.02 -10.75
CA ALA A 93 -1.49 6.14 -10.37
C ALA A 93 -1.38 6.55 -8.89
N HIS A 94 -0.42 5.96 -8.18
CA HIS A 94 -0.09 6.35 -6.81
C HIS A 94 1.31 6.96 -6.79
N ALA A 95 1.37 8.29 -6.63
CA ALA A 95 2.59 9.07 -6.82
C ALA A 95 2.60 10.29 -5.89
N ASP A 96 3.79 10.76 -5.53
CA ASP A 96 3.98 11.99 -4.77
C ASP A 96 3.88 13.18 -5.73
N LEU A 97 2.69 13.76 -5.82
CA LEU A 97 2.36 14.86 -6.73
C LEU A 97 2.66 16.23 -6.10
N THR A 98 2.70 16.31 -4.78
CA THR A 98 2.93 17.55 -4.04
C THR A 98 4.39 17.75 -3.64
N GLY A 99 5.20 16.69 -3.67
CA GLY A 99 6.62 16.69 -3.33
C GLY A 99 6.89 16.68 -1.82
N ASP A 100 5.91 16.33 -1.00
CA ASP A 100 6.04 16.27 0.47
C ASP A 100 6.40 14.85 0.98
N GLY A 101 6.46 13.87 0.08
CA GLY A 101 6.75 12.47 0.38
C GLY A 101 5.51 11.61 0.65
N LEU A 102 4.31 12.20 0.76
CA LEU A 102 3.05 11.48 0.77
C LEU A 102 2.60 11.26 -0.67
N ARG A 103 2.18 10.03 -0.99
CA ARG A 103 1.73 9.69 -2.34
C ARG A 103 0.23 9.86 -2.44
N GLU A 104 -0.23 10.70 -3.35
CA GLU A 104 -1.63 10.83 -3.69
C GLU A 104 -2.08 9.76 -4.69
N LEU A 105 -3.37 9.43 -4.65
CA LEU A 105 -4.01 8.61 -5.67
C LEU A 105 -4.57 9.50 -6.78
N ALA A 106 -3.94 9.47 -7.95
CA ALA A 106 -4.45 10.07 -9.18
C ALA A 106 -5.41 9.09 -9.87
N VAL A 107 -6.64 9.55 -10.11
CA VAL A 107 -7.67 8.81 -10.82
C VAL A 107 -7.98 9.55 -12.13
N VAL A 108 -7.63 8.95 -13.26
CA VAL A 108 -7.91 9.50 -14.58
C VAL A 108 -9.27 9.01 -15.04
N SER A 109 -10.17 9.94 -15.36
CA SER A 109 -11.49 9.66 -15.90
C SER A 109 -11.65 10.25 -17.31
N LEU A 110 -12.73 9.91 -18.01
CA LEU A 110 -13.04 10.52 -19.32
C LEU A 110 -13.19 12.05 -19.27
N LYS A 111 -13.52 12.63 -18.11
CA LYS A 111 -13.76 14.09 -17.97
C LYS A 111 -12.60 14.84 -17.32
N GLY A 112 -11.53 14.16 -16.92
CA GLY A 112 -10.37 14.79 -16.29
C GLY A 112 -9.72 13.91 -15.22
N VAL A 113 -8.84 14.52 -14.45
CA VAL A 113 -8.05 13.86 -13.41
C VAL A 113 -8.53 14.29 -12.03
N HIS A 114 -8.75 13.33 -11.15
CA HIS A 114 -9.06 13.54 -9.73
C HIS A 114 -7.85 13.16 -8.88
N ILE A 115 -7.43 14.06 -8.00
CA ILE A 115 -6.35 13.80 -7.04
C ILE A 115 -6.97 13.55 -5.67
N LEU A 116 -6.76 12.35 -5.12
CA LEU A 116 -7.23 11.95 -3.80
C LEU A 116 -6.04 11.99 -2.85
N GLN A 117 -6.07 12.94 -1.91
CA GLN A 117 -5.02 13.17 -0.93
C GLN A 117 -5.35 12.53 0.41
N HIS A 118 -4.31 12.13 1.16
CA HIS A 118 -4.45 11.72 2.55
C HIS A 118 -4.82 12.90 3.44
N SER A 119 -5.48 12.60 4.57
CA SER A 119 -5.67 13.58 5.63
C SER A 119 -4.32 13.91 6.27
N LEU A 120 -3.89 15.16 6.19
CA LEU A 120 -2.63 15.61 6.79
C LEU A 120 -2.60 15.41 8.30
N ILE A 121 -3.75 15.48 8.97
CA ILE A 121 -3.86 15.22 10.41
C ILE A 121 -3.49 13.76 10.70
N GLN A 122 -4.15 12.81 10.03
CA GLN A 122 -3.90 11.37 10.21
C GLN A 122 -2.48 10.99 9.79
N ALA A 123 -1.98 11.56 8.68
CA ALA A 123 -0.62 11.33 8.22
C ALA A 123 0.42 11.81 9.25
N SER A 124 0.21 13.00 9.83
CA SER A 124 1.11 13.54 10.86
C SER A 124 1.15 12.68 12.12
N GLU A 125 0.00 12.17 12.57
CA GLU A 125 -0.11 11.28 13.72
C GLU A 125 0.63 9.96 13.46
N LEU A 126 0.43 9.36 12.29
CA LEU A 126 1.09 8.13 11.88
C LEU A 126 2.62 8.29 11.78
N VAL A 127 3.08 9.39 11.19
CA VAL A 127 4.52 9.71 11.12
C VAL A 127 5.11 9.85 12.52
N LEU A 128 4.43 10.57 13.42
CA LEU A 128 4.89 10.74 14.79
C LEU A 128 4.97 9.41 15.55
N GLU A 129 3.97 8.54 15.38
CA GLU A 129 3.97 7.19 15.96
C GLU A 129 5.16 6.36 15.46
N ARG A 130 5.38 6.33 14.14
CA ARG A 130 6.49 5.59 13.53
C ARG A 130 7.85 6.10 13.99
N LEU A 131 8.01 7.42 14.10
CA LEU A 131 9.24 8.05 14.61
C LEU A 131 9.50 7.66 16.07
N ARG A 132 8.46 7.68 16.93
CA ARG A 132 8.59 7.24 18.34
C ARG A 132 9.08 5.79 18.43
N ARG A 133 8.41 4.86 17.73
CA ARG A 133 8.82 3.45 17.67
C ARG A 133 10.27 3.30 17.18
N ARG A 134 10.69 4.10 16.19
CA ARG A 134 12.06 4.07 15.66
C ARG A 134 13.11 4.55 16.67
N VAL A 135 12.80 5.60 17.43
CA VAL A 135 13.68 6.10 18.50
C VAL A 135 13.83 5.06 19.61
N GLU A 136 12.74 4.43 20.03
CA GLU A 136 12.76 3.37 21.05
C GLU A 136 13.61 2.17 20.64
N GLN A 137 13.49 1.74 19.37
CA GLN A 137 14.30 0.66 18.80
C GLN A 137 15.79 1.04 18.69
N SER A 138 16.08 2.29 18.36
CA SER A 138 17.46 2.80 18.23
C SER A 138 18.14 2.98 19.59
N GLY A 139 17.38 3.30 20.64
CA GLY A 139 17.87 3.39 22.02
C GLY A 139 18.21 2.02 22.65
N HIS A 140 17.61 0.93 22.15
CA HIS A 140 17.87 -0.44 22.59
C HIS A 140 19.02 -1.13 21.86
N GLN A 141 19.67 -0.48 20.88
CA GLN A 141 20.85 -1.06 20.24
C GLN A 141 22.07 -0.83 21.14
N PRO A 142 22.65 -1.87 21.78
CA PRO A 142 23.83 -1.68 22.61
C PRO A 142 24.95 -1.11 21.74
N ARG A 143 25.60 -0.04 22.22
CA ARG A 143 26.80 0.52 21.59
C ARG A 143 27.75 -0.64 21.27
N ARG A 144 28.04 -0.85 19.98
CA ARG A 144 29.04 -1.85 19.56
C ARG A 144 30.35 -1.55 20.32
N PRO A 145 30.93 -2.52 21.05
CA PRO A 145 32.23 -2.35 21.68
C PRO A 145 33.30 -2.36 20.59
N GLY A 146 33.58 -1.20 20.00
CA GLY A 146 34.52 -1.06 18.88
C GLY A 146 35.19 0.32 18.77
N ASP A 147 34.55 1.40 19.23
CA ASP A 147 35.15 2.75 19.22
C ASP A 147 36.07 3.01 20.42
N ARG A 148 37.03 2.11 20.67
CA ARG A 148 38.25 2.53 21.37
C ARG A 148 39.21 3.06 20.32
N LEU A 149 39.27 4.39 20.22
CA LEU A 149 40.39 5.09 19.57
C LEU A 149 41.70 4.47 20.08
N GLY A 150 42.44 3.81 19.18
CA GLY A 150 43.85 3.55 19.40
C GLY A 150 44.62 4.87 19.34
N PRO A 151 45.72 5.02 20.11
CA PRO A 151 46.53 6.23 20.05
C PRO A 151 47.11 6.38 18.64
N GLY A 152 46.94 7.57 18.05
CA GLY A 152 47.40 7.89 16.70
C GLY A 152 48.92 7.71 16.54
N PRO A 153 49.40 7.40 15.32
CA PRO A 153 50.82 7.16 15.11
C PRO A 153 51.61 8.45 15.34
N ALA A 154 52.68 8.33 16.14
CA ALA A 154 53.63 9.38 16.41
C ALA A 154 54.25 9.89 15.11
N ALA A 155 54.28 11.22 14.94
CA ALA A 155 54.96 11.89 13.85
C ALA A 155 56.47 11.61 13.92
N THR A 156 56.99 10.84 12.96
CA THR A 156 58.43 10.77 12.70
C THR A 156 58.83 11.97 11.86
N SER A 157 59.44 12.94 12.52
CA SER A 157 60.31 13.96 11.91
C SER A 157 61.59 13.28 11.45
N ALA A 158 61.94 13.40 10.17
CA ALA A 158 63.30 13.20 9.69
C ALA A 158 63.65 14.30 8.69
N SER A 159 64.85 14.85 8.91
CA SER A 159 65.52 15.96 8.22
C SER A 159 65.92 15.65 6.79
#